data_AF-A0A0E3VTJ6-F1
#
_entry.id   AF-A0A0E3VTJ6-F1
#
_cell.length_a   1.000
_cell.length_b   1.000
_cell.length_c   1.000
_cell.angle_alpha   90.00
_cell.angle_beta   90.00
_cell.angle_gamma   90.00
#
_symmetry.space_group_name_H-M   'P 1'
#
loop_
_entity.id
_entity.type
_entity.pdbx_description
1 polymer ?
#
loop_
_entity_poly.entity_id
_entity_poly.type
_entity_poly.pdbx_seq_one_letter_code
_entity_poly.pdbx_strand_id
1 'polypeptide(L)'
;MSGASLQKDTLKIAVVGGVDPGAVCKLLDKTFGSLPSNAEAMPVADVIAAKPPQRVFIQLDVPQTVVTFGGPAVRRSEPGFMPACIVNHILGGGGLTSRLFREVREKRGLAYSVREQLVWLDHSAMFLGTSGTCADRAGETVEEIEKQVRQIAAEGPTQQELDDAKSYLKGSQLVALNTSSKLARTLLQHQLDKLPIDYLENQNAVVDAVTLEDAKRAAQRLWGGGLLTIIVGRAPKDAAQAAIVPSRTTPPPGADQLDTGPTTPPNLFSSSPCA
;
A
#
# COMPACT_ATOMS: atom_id res chain seq x y z
N MET A 1 15.60 -25.38 -1.46
CA MET A 1 14.36 -24.66 -1.10
C MET A 1 13.56 -25.53 -0.15
N SER A 2 13.69 -25.32 1.16
CA SER A 2 12.84 -25.98 2.16
C SER A 2 11.76 -24.98 2.55
N GLY A 3 10.53 -25.21 2.08
CA GLY A 3 9.38 -24.38 2.44
C GLY A 3 9.13 -24.45 3.93
N ALA A 4 8.97 -23.30 4.58
CA ALA A 4 8.49 -23.26 5.94
C ALA A 4 7.03 -23.75 5.96
N SER A 5 6.89 -25.04 6.25
CA SER A 5 5.68 -25.68 6.76
C SER A 5 5.15 -24.89 7.95
N LEU A 6 3.83 -24.69 8.02
CA LEU A 6 3.14 -24.05 9.14
C LEU A 6 3.73 -24.47 10.51
N GLN A 7 3.93 -23.52 11.41
CA GLN A 7 4.49 -23.77 12.75
C GLN A 7 3.60 -23.18 13.84
N LYS A 8 3.59 -23.81 15.00
CA LYS A 8 2.67 -23.47 16.09
C LYS A 8 2.86 -22.04 16.60
N ASP A 9 4.10 -21.59 16.74
CA ASP A 9 4.41 -20.29 17.36
C ASP A 9 4.13 -19.09 16.44
N THR A 10 4.19 -19.32 15.13
CA THR A 10 3.95 -18.31 14.10
C THR A 10 2.54 -18.36 13.52
N LEU A 11 1.76 -19.40 13.84
CA LEU A 11 0.38 -19.56 13.37
C LEU A 11 -0.54 -18.56 14.09
N LYS A 12 -1.22 -17.72 13.31
CA LYS A 12 -2.26 -16.80 13.75
C LYS A 12 -3.56 -17.17 13.06
N ILE A 13 -4.65 -17.26 13.83
CA ILE A 13 -5.97 -17.68 13.33
C ILE A 13 -7.02 -16.73 13.90
N ALA A 14 -7.87 -16.21 13.03
CA ALA A 14 -9.07 -15.48 13.42
C ALA A 14 -10.32 -16.29 13.00
N VAL A 15 -11.24 -16.50 13.94
CA VAL A 15 -12.52 -17.17 13.71
C VAL A 15 -13.62 -16.20 14.09
N VAL A 16 -14.55 -15.94 13.16
CA VAL A 16 -15.67 -15.01 13.36
C VAL A 16 -16.95 -15.66 12.83
N GLY A 17 -17.99 -15.68 13.66
CA GLY A 17 -19.30 -16.24 13.32
C GLY A 17 -20.05 -16.71 14.57
N GLY A 18 -21.16 -17.40 14.38
CA GLY A 18 -21.91 -18.06 15.46
C GLY A 18 -21.20 -19.35 15.91
N VAL A 19 -20.08 -19.21 16.61
CA VAL A 19 -19.26 -20.33 17.07
C VAL A 19 -19.13 -20.33 18.60
N ASP A 20 -19.09 -21.51 19.20
CA ASP A 20 -18.74 -21.68 20.61
C ASP A 20 -17.21 -21.62 20.78
N PRO A 21 -16.66 -20.70 21.60
CA PRO A 21 -15.21 -20.57 21.78
C PRO A 21 -14.55 -21.85 22.28
N GLY A 22 -15.21 -22.59 23.19
CA GLY A 22 -14.67 -23.84 23.73
C GLY A 22 -14.54 -24.95 22.68
N ALA A 23 -15.55 -25.09 21.81
CA ALA A 23 -15.53 -26.01 20.69
C ALA A 23 -14.45 -25.64 19.66
N VAL A 24 -14.29 -24.35 19.36
CA VAL A 24 -13.23 -23.85 18.46
C VAL A 24 -11.85 -24.18 19.03
N CYS A 25 -11.58 -23.89 20.30
CA CYS A 25 -10.29 -24.21 20.92
C CYS A 25 -9.95 -25.70 20.79
N LYS A 26 -10.90 -26.59 21.12
CA LYS A 26 -10.71 -28.05 20.97
C LYS A 26 -10.41 -28.46 19.52
N LEU A 27 -11.08 -27.83 18.55
CA LEU A 27 -10.85 -28.11 17.14
C LEU A 27 -9.46 -27.62 16.68
N LEU A 28 -9.04 -26.43 17.12
CA LEU A 28 -7.72 -25.89 16.83
C LEU A 28 -6.61 -26.75 17.44
N ASP A 29 -6.77 -27.18 18.70
CA ASP A 29 -5.83 -28.09 19.37
C ASP A 29 -5.72 -29.42 18.64
N LYS A 30 -6.87 -30.00 18.23
CA LYS A 30 -6.90 -31.25 17.46
C LYS A 30 -6.23 -31.10 16.09
N THR A 31 -6.39 -29.96 15.43
CA THR A 31 -5.96 -29.76 14.03
C THR A 31 -4.49 -29.32 13.95
N PHE A 32 -4.06 -28.42 14.83
CA PHE A 32 -2.76 -27.76 14.77
C PHE A 32 -1.86 -28.07 15.98
N GLY A 33 -2.34 -28.85 16.95
CA GLY A 33 -1.58 -29.14 18.18
C GLY A 33 -0.30 -29.94 17.96
N SER A 34 -0.21 -30.69 16.85
CA SER A 34 0.98 -31.45 16.44
C SER A 34 1.99 -30.66 15.62
N LEU A 35 1.70 -29.38 15.30
CA LEU A 35 2.66 -28.54 14.59
C LEU A 35 3.92 -28.31 15.43
N PRO A 36 5.11 -28.26 14.79
CA PRO A 36 6.35 -27.97 15.49
C PRO A 36 6.33 -26.55 16.07
N SER A 37 7.00 -26.36 17.21
CA SER A 37 7.17 -25.10 17.93
C SER A 37 8.63 -24.60 17.90
N ASN A 38 9.32 -24.84 16.78
CA ASN A 38 10.75 -24.53 16.63
C ASN A 38 10.94 -23.62 15.41
N ALA A 39 10.28 -22.47 15.44
CA ALA A 39 10.37 -21.50 14.36
C ALA A 39 11.71 -20.79 14.39
N GLU A 40 12.72 -21.41 13.77
CA GLU A 40 13.86 -20.66 13.27
C GLU A 40 13.40 -19.86 12.05
N ALA A 41 12.83 -18.68 12.32
CA ALA A 41 12.62 -17.70 11.28
C ALA A 41 13.99 -17.31 10.72
N MET A 42 14.21 -17.54 9.42
CA MET A 42 15.37 -16.99 8.75
C MET A 42 15.35 -15.47 8.96
N PRO A 43 16.41 -14.85 9.52
CA PRO A 43 16.42 -13.42 9.76
C PRO A 43 16.31 -12.70 8.42
N VAL A 44 15.24 -11.92 8.26
CA VAL A 44 15.05 -11.04 7.11
C VAL A 44 15.58 -9.67 7.49
N ALA A 45 16.51 -9.15 6.69
CA ALA A 45 17.06 -7.83 6.92
C ALA A 45 16.02 -6.75 6.60
N ASP A 46 16.05 -5.67 7.37
CA ASP A 46 15.26 -4.48 7.07
C ASP A 46 15.72 -3.84 5.75
N VAL A 47 14.75 -3.48 4.90
CA VAL A 47 14.99 -2.84 3.61
C VAL A 47 14.33 -1.46 3.61
N ILE A 48 15.14 -0.44 3.34
CA ILE A 48 14.62 0.89 3.01
C ILE A 48 14.51 0.96 1.49
N ALA A 49 13.32 1.28 0.98
CA ALA A 49 13.06 1.45 -0.44
C ALA A 49 14.05 2.45 -1.09
N ALA A 50 14.25 2.33 -2.41
CA ALA A 50 15.16 3.18 -3.18
C ALA A 50 14.95 4.69 -2.90
N LYS A 51 16.03 5.47 -2.97
CA LYS A 51 16.03 6.89 -2.58
C LYS A 51 15.43 7.77 -3.69
N PRO A 52 14.21 8.34 -3.52
CA PRO A 52 13.71 9.37 -4.42
C PRO A 52 14.55 10.67 -4.32
N PRO A 53 14.44 11.58 -5.31
CA PRO A 53 13.60 11.49 -6.50
C PRO A 53 14.26 10.71 -7.64
N GLN A 54 13.49 9.88 -8.35
CA GLN A 54 13.94 9.16 -9.54
C GLN A 54 12.81 9.08 -10.57
N ARG A 55 13.14 9.17 -11.85
CA ARG A 55 12.20 8.91 -12.95
C ARG A 55 12.80 7.90 -13.92
N VAL A 56 12.06 6.84 -14.18
CA VAL A 56 12.44 5.78 -15.12
C VAL A 56 11.36 5.69 -16.19
N PHE A 57 11.77 5.73 -17.45
CA PHE A 57 10.88 5.51 -18.59
C PHE A 57 11.23 4.18 -19.24
N ILE A 58 10.23 3.31 -19.41
CA ILE A 58 10.33 2.02 -20.07
C ILE A 58 9.44 2.08 -21.31
N GLN A 59 10.08 2.06 -22.48
CA GLN A 59 9.36 2.04 -23.73
C GLN A 59 8.65 0.69 -23.91
N LEU A 60 7.34 0.73 -24.07
CA LEU A 60 6.53 -0.43 -24.39
C LEU A 60 5.38 0.03 -25.30
N ASP A 61 5.16 -0.68 -26.41
CA ASP A 61 4.08 -0.36 -27.33
C ASP A 61 2.73 -0.85 -26.80
N VAL A 62 2.17 -0.07 -25.88
CA VAL A 62 0.84 -0.29 -25.29
C VAL A 62 -0.04 0.95 -25.52
N PRO A 63 -1.37 0.77 -25.67
CA PRO A 63 -2.27 1.88 -25.97
C PRO A 63 -2.40 2.88 -24.81
N GLN A 64 -2.23 2.42 -23.57
CA GLN A 64 -2.29 3.24 -22.36
C GLN A 64 -0.91 3.28 -21.70
N THR A 65 -0.46 4.46 -21.30
CA THR A 65 0.72 4.61 -20.46
C THR A 65 0.35 4.38 -19.00
N VAL A 66 1.12 3.52 -18.34
CA VAL A 66 1.00 3.26 -16.90
C VAL A 66 2.07 4.05 -16.19
N VAL A 67 1.64 4.87 -15.24
CA VAL A 67 2.53 5.60 -14.33
C VAL A 67 2.39 4.95 -12.97
N THR A 68 3.49 4.41 -12.45
CA THR A 68 3.59 3.92 -11.08
C THR A 68 4.55 4.82 -10.33
N PHE A 69 4.16 5.26 -9.15
CA PHE A 69 5.01 6.10 -8.32
C PHE A 69 5.00 5.61 -6.88
N GLY A 70 6.05 5.92 -6.13
CA GLY A 70 6.14 5.50 -4.74
C GLY A 70 7.37 6.04 -4.04
N GLY A 71 7.55 5.59 -2.81
CA GLY A 71 8.68 5.95 -1.97
C GLY A 71 8.59 5.32 -0.58
N PRO A 72 9.56 5.60 0.30
CA PRO A 72 9.52 5.12 1.68
C PRO A 72 8.27 5.62 2.42
N ALA A 73 7.70 4.77 3.27
CA ALA A 73 6.59 5.13 4.14
C ALA A 73 6.91 4.83 5.61
N VAL A 74 5.87 4.75 6.44
CA VAL A 74 5.94 4.51 7.88
C VAL A 74 5.54 3.08 8.20
N ARG A 75 6.28 2.43 9.10
CA ARG A 75 5.91 1.10 9.60
C ARG A 75 4.70 1.20 10.51
N ARG A 76 4.00 0.07 10.65
CA ARG A 76 2.79 -0.03 11.46
C ARG A 76 2.98 0.34 12.93
N SER A 77 4.14 0.00 13.48
CA SER A 77 4.51 0.24 14.88
C SER A 77 5.02 1.66 15.16
N GLU A 78 5.21 2.48 14.12
CA GLU A 78 5.69 3.86 14.32
C GLU A 78 4.55 4.78 14.80
N PRO A 79 4.81 5.71 15.73
CA PRO A 79 3.78 6.65 16.21
C PRO A 79 3.13 7.49 15.11
N GLY A 80 3.83 7.72 13.99
CA GLY A 80 3.33 8.47 12.83
C GLY A 80 2.38 7.70 11.92
N PHE A 81 2.04 6.44 12.23
CA PHE A 81 1.24 5.60 11.33
C PHE A 81 -0.18 6.15 11.09
N MET A 82 -0.93 6.50 12.14
CA MET A 82 -2.29 7.02 11.93
C MET A 82 -2.31 8.37 11.21
N PRO A 83 -1.46 9.36 11.57
CA PRO A 83 -1.29 10.57 10.76
C PRO A 83 -0.99 10.28 9.29
N ALA A 84 -0.11 9.31 9.00
CA ALA A 84 0.22 8.90 7.63
C ALA A 84 -0.99 8.30 6.88
N CYS A 85 -1.78 7.45 7.51
CA CYS A 85 -3.01 6.91 6.93
C CYS A 85 -4.01 8.02 6.56
N ILE A 86 -4.17 9.00 7.44
CA ILE A 86 -5.07 10.14 7.21
C ILE A 86 -4.58 10.99 6.03
N VAL A 87 -3.31 11.38 5.99
CA VAL A 87 -2.82 12.20 4.87
C VAL A 87 -2.79 11.42 3.55
N ASN A 88 -2.53 10.11 3.58
CA ASN A 88 -2.66 9.25 2.40
C ASN A 88 -4.09 9.26 1.87
N HIS A 89 -5.10 9.22 2.75
CA HIS A 89 -6.51 9.38 2.36
C HIS A 89 -6.74 10.71 1.64
N ILE A 90 -6.19 11.81 2.16
CA ILE A 90 -6.31 13.15 1.56
C ILE A 90 -5.64 13.22 0.18
N LEU A 91 -4.44 12.68 0.02
CA LEU A 91 -3.69 12.81 -1.23
C LEU A 91 -4.26 11.93 -2.35
N GLY A 92 -4.34 10.61 -2.15
CA GLY A 92 -4.67 9.67 -3.22
C GLY A 92 -5.43 8.41 -2.78
N GLY A 93 -5.58 8.17 -1.48
CA GLY A 93 -6.24 7.00 -0.91
C GLY A 93 -7.76 7.16 -0.73
N GLY A 94 -8.28 8.38 -0.69
CA GLY A 94 -9.71 8.66 -0.51
C GLY A 94 -10.59 8.45 -1.74
N GLY A 95 -10.01 7.97 -2.83
CA GLY A 95 -10.74 7.78 -4.08
C GLY A 95 -11.25 9.12 -4.60
N LEU A 96 -12.57 9.26 -4.70
CA LEU A 96 -13.22 10.41 -5.36
C LEU A 96 -13.00 11.75 -4.64
N THR A 97 -12.71 11.73 -3.34
CA THR A 97 -12.50 12.94 -2.52
C THR A 97 -11.03 13.38 -2.45
N SER A 98 -10.12 12.57 -2.99
CA SER A 98 -8.67 12.81 -2.86
C SER A 98 -8.17 13.93 -3.77
N ARG A 99 -7.09 14.62 -3.37
CA ARG A 99 -6.46 15.69 -4.16
C ARG A 99 -6.07 15.22 -5.55
N LEU A 100 -5.43 14.05 -5.65
CA LEU A 100 -4.98 13.49 -6.93
C LEU A 100 -6.17 13.22 -7.85
N PHE A 101 -7.25 12.63 -7.34
CA PHE A 101 -8.43 12.38 -8.14
C PHE A 101 -9.04 13.70 -8.65
N ARG A 102 -9.20 14.69 -7.76
CA ARG A 102 -9.75 16.01 -8.13
C ARG A 102 -8.90 16.70 -9.21
N GLU A 103 -7.58 16.74 -9.03
CA GLU A 103 -6.70 17.55 -9.89
C GLU A 103 -6.37 16.85 -11.21
N VAL A 104 -6.14 15.54 -11.19
CA VAL A 104 -5.73 14.77 -12.37
C VAL A 104 -6.94 14.30 -13.19
N ARG A 105 -7.98 13.77 -12.53
CA ARG A 105 -9.15 13.22 -13.23
C ARG A 105 -10.25 14.25 -13.40
N GLU A 106 -10.75 14.84 -12.31
CA GLU A 106 -11.96 15.67 -12.37
C GLU A 106 -11.72 16.99 -13.12
N LYS A 107 -10.68 17.74 -12.76
CA LYS A 107 -10.41 19.06 -13.36
C LYS A 107 -9.79 19.01 -14.75
N ARG A 108 -8.94 18.00 -15.01
CA ARG A 108 -8.11 17.97 -16.23
C ARG A 108 -8.37 16.78 -17.15
N GLY A 109 -9.12 15.77 -16.71
CA GLY A 109 -9.43 14.59 -17.52
C GLY A 109 -8.19 13.81 -18.01
N LEU A 110 -7.07 13.88 -17.28
CA LEU A 110 -5.80 13.30 -17.74
C LEU A 110 -5.78 11.77 -17.64
N ALA A 111 -6.39 11.23 -16.59
CA ALA A 111 -6.39 9.82 -16.29
C ALA A 111 -7.78 9.36 -15.87
N TYR A 112 -8.15 8.13 -16.24
CA TYR A 112 -9.40 7.55 -15.76
C TYR A 112 -9.34 7.21 -14.27
N SER A 113 -8.18 6.78 -13.79
CA SER A 113 -7.94 6.49 -12.38
C SER A 113 -6.57 6.97 -11.97
N VAL A 114 -6.48 7.60 -10.81
CA VAL A 114 -5.26 7.84 -10.05
C VAL A 114 -5.57 7.49 -8.60
N ARG A 115 -4.68 6.72 -7.98
CA ARG A 115 -4.83 6.31 -6.58
C ARG A 115 -3.48 6.05 -5.94
N GLU A 116 -3.46 6.06 -4.62
CA GLU A 116 -2.30 5.76 -3.78
C GLU A 116 -2.73 4.90 -2.59
N GLN A 117 -1.82 4.07 -2.11
CA GLN A 117 -1.97 3.34 -0.86
C GLN A 117 -0.66 3.26 -0.09
N LEU A 118 -0.75 3.15 1.22
CA LEU A 118 0.36 2.73 2.08
C LEU A 118 0.46 1.21 2.10
N VAL A 119 1.68 0.71 2.08
CA VAL A 119 2.03 -0.70 2.21
C VAL A 119 3.04 -0.81 3.34
N TRP A 120 2.63 -1.45 4.44
CA TRP A 120 3.50 -1.75 5.56
C TRP A 120 3.73 -3.26 5.64
N LEU A 121 5.01 -3.65 5.57
CA LEU A 121 5.50 -5.00 5.73
C LEU A 121 6.33 -5.06 7.00
N ASP A 122 6.65 -6.28 7.47
CA ASP A 122 7.43 -6.47 8.70
C ASP A 122 8.82 -5.81 8.62
N HIS A 123 9.43 -5.82 7.43
CA HIS A 123 10.81 -5.38 7.19
C HIS A 123 10.95 -4.18 6.26
N SER A 124 9.83 -3.59 5.81
CA SER A 124 9.83 -2.42 4.92
C SER A 124 8.47 -1.71 4.94
N ALA A 125 8.46 -0.41 4.68
CA ALA A 125 7.23 0.34 4.45
C ALA A 125 7.41 1.26 3.23
N MET A 126 6.40 1.29 2.38
CA MET A 126 6.37 2.12 1.18
C MET A 126 4.96 2.65 0.92
N PHE A 127 4.88 3.77 0.21
CA PHE A 127 3.63 4.17 -0.43
C PHE A 127 3.73 3.86 -1.92
N LEU A 128 2.61 3.49 -2.52
CA LEU A 128 2.52 3.10 -3.92
C LEU A 128 1.28 3.71 -4.54
N GLY A 129 1.49 4.49 -5.58
CA GLY A 129 0.43 5.03 -6.42
C GLY A 129 0.53 4.57 -7.85
N THR A 130 -0.62 4.61 -8.53
CA THR A 130 -0.73 4.23 -9.93
C THR A 130 -1.73 5.13 -10.64
N SER A 131 -1.41 5.45 -11.89
CA SER A 131 -2.28 6.17 -12.80
C SER A 131 -2.22 5.56 -14.20
N GLY A 132 -3.36 5.62 -14.89
CA GLY A 132 -3.51 5.16 -16.27
C GLY A 132 -3.95 6.31 -17.17
N THR A 133 -3.13 6.63 -18.18
CA THR A 133 -3.34 7.79 -19.05
C THR A 133 -3.06 7.46 -20.53
N CYS A 134 -3.65 8.24 -21.43
CA CYS A 134 -3.25 8.24 -22.83
C CYS A 134 -1.77 8.65 -22.97
N ALA A 135 -1.07 8.08 -23.95
CA ALA A 135 0.38 8.25 -24.10
C ALA A 135 0.80 9.71 -24.37
N ASP A 136 -0.01 10.47 -25.09
CA ASP A 136 0.18 11.89 -25.38
C ASP A 136 -0.04 12.80 -24.16
N ARG A 137 -0.70 12.30 -23.10
CA ARG A 137 -0.98 13.04 -21.85
C ARG A 137 -0.12 12.56 -20.67
N ALA A 138 0.80 11.63 -20.91
CA ALA A 138 1.60 11.01 -19.86
C ALA A 138 2.50 12.01 -19.12
N GLY A 139 3.16 12.91 -19.84
CA GLY A 139 4.01 13.96 -19.25
C GLY A 139 3.21 14.86 -18.29
N GLU A 140 2.09 15.40 -18.76
CA GLU A 140 1.22 16.27 -17.96
C GLU A 140 0.63 15.55 -16.73
N THR A 141 0.29 14.26 -16.87
CA THR A 141 -0.17 13.43 -15.74
C THR A 141 0.89 13.30 -14.66
N VAL A 142 2.14 13.01 -15.04
CA VAL A 142 3.25 12.87 -14.10
C VAL A 142 3.55 14.21 -13.42
N GLU A 143 3.57 15.29 -14.17
CA GLU A 143 3.82 16.64 -13.65
C GLU A 143 2.76 17.07 -12.64
N GLU A 144 1.47 16.81 -12.90
CA GLU A 144 0.40 17.16 -11.97
C GLU A 144 0.44 16.28 -10.70
N ILE A 145 0.73 14.98 -10.82
CA ILE A 145 0.92 14.10 -9.65
C ILE A 145 2.06 14.63 -8.77
N GLU A 146 3.23 14.89 -9.36
CA GLU A 146 4.38 15.39 -8.61
C GLU A 146 4.14 16.77 -8.02
N LYS A 147 3.37 17.63 -8.69
CA LYS A 147 2.98 18.94 -8.17
C LYS A 147 2.11 18.79 -6.92
N GLN A 148 1.08 17.95 -6.94
CA GLN A 148 0.21 17.73 -5.77
C GLN A 148 0.98 17.12 -4.59
N VAL A 149 1.88 16.19 -4.87
CA VAL A 149 2.78 15.57 -3.89
C VAL A 149 3.70 16.62 -3.26
N ARG A 150 4.35 17.47 -4.07
CA ARG A 150 5.19 18.56 -3.55
C ARG A 150 4.41 19.56 -2.70
N GLN A 151 3.20 19.92 -3.13
CA GLN A 151 2.35 20.86 -2.41
C GLN A 151 1.94 20.31 -1.04
N ILE A 152 1.42 19.09 -0.97
CA ILE A 152 1.02 18.50 0.32
C ILE A 152 2.21 18.23 1.23
N ALA A 153 3.40 17.91 0.68
CA ALA A 153 4.61 17.78 1.48
C ALA A 153 5.01 19.12 2.12
N ALA A 154 5.05 20.19 1.32
CA ALA A 154 5.52 21.50 1.75
C ALA A 154 4.54 22.21 2.70
N GLU A 155 3.25 22.18 2.38
CA GLU A 155 2.22 22.97 3.08
C GLU A 155 1.40 22.12 4.06
N GLY A 156 1.34 20.80 3.83
CA GLY A 156 0.43 19.88 4.51
C GLY A 156 -1.02 19.95 4.02
N PRO A 157 -1.91 19.19 4.69
CA PRO A 157 -3.35 19.33 4.48
C PRO A 157 -3.88 20.61 5.13
N THR A 158 -5.05 21.05 4.68
CA THR A 158 -5.87 22.05 5.37
C THR A 158 -6.62 21.42 6.55
N GLN A 159 -7.12 22.24 7.48
CA GLN A 159 -7.95 21.77 8.59
C GLN A 159 -9.22 21.07 8.08
N GLN A 160 -9.85 21.61 7.04
CA GLN A 160 -11.05 21.01 6.44
C GLN A 160 -10.75 19.61 5.87
N GLU A 161 -9.65 19.44 5.12
CA GLU A 161 -9.27 18.14 4.58
C GLU A 161 -8.96 17.11 5.68
N LEU A 162 -8.36 17.56 6.79
CA LEU A 162 -8.13 16.72 7.96
C LEU A 162 -9.46 16.26 8.58
N ASP A 163 -10.38 17.19 8.81
CA ASP A 163 -11.67 16.88 9.45
C ASP A 163 -12.53 15.98 8.57
N ASP A 164 -12.55 16.22 7.26
CA ASP A 164 -13.26 15.38 6.28
C ASP A 164 -12.68 13.97 6.22
N ALA A 165 -11.35 13.85 6.17
CA ALA A 165 -10.68 12.55 6.19
C ALA A 165 -10.94 11.78 7.49
N LYS A 166 -10.86 12.45 8.65
CA LYS A 166 -11.19 11.84 9.95
C LYS A 166 -12.63 11.38 10.01
N SER A 167 -13.56 12.22 9.57
CA SER A 167 -14.99 11.88 9.50
C SER A 167 -15.23 10.64 8.64
N TYR A 168 -14.64 10.61 7.44
CA TYR A 168 -14.75 9.46 6.53
C TYR A 168 -14.18 8.18 7.14
N LEU A 169 -12.97 8.23 7.70
CA LEU A 169 -12.30 7.05 8.25
C LEU A 169 -13.07 6.45 9.44
N LYS A 170 -13.65 7.29 10.30
CA LYS A 170 -14.52 6.83 11.39
C LYS A 170 -15.84 6.25 10.88
N GLY A 171 -16.47 6.91 9.90
CA GLY A 171 -17.77 6.48 9.34
C GLY A 171 -17.68 5.19 8.50
N SER A 172 -16.56 4.97 7.81
CA SER A 172 -16.36 3.81 6.94
C SER A 172 -15.97 2.52 7.69
N GLN A 173 -15.58 2.61 8.97
CA GLN A 173 -15.17 1.45 9.77
C GLN A 173 -16.29 0.38 9.87
N LEU A 174 -17.54 0.78 10.09
CA LEU A 174 -18.66 -0.17 10.18
C LEU A 174 -18.89 -0.92 8.86
N VAL A 175 -18.78 -0.21 7.73
CA VAL A 175 -18.90 -0.82 6.39
C VAL A 175 -17.74 -1.79 6.13
N ALA A 176 -16.54 -1.45 6.61
CA ALA A 176 -15.36 -2.31 6.49
C ALA A 176 -15.49 -3.62 7.30
N LEU A 177 -16.42 -3.70 8.27
CA LEU A 177 -16.60 -4.83 9.18
C LEU A 177 -17.94 -5.55 9.00
N ASN A 178 -18.69 -5.21 7.95
CA ASN A 178 -20.08 -5.66 7.76
C ASN A 178 -20.27 -7.15 7.41
N THR A 179 -19.19 -7.92 7.27
CA THR A 179 -19.26 -9.38 7.04
C THR A 179 -18.27 -10.09 7.96
N SER A 180 -18.58 -11.32 8.35
CA SER A 180 -17.70 -12.14 9.21
C SER A 180 -16.31 -12.33 8.60
N SER A 181 -16.21 -12.49 7.29
CA SER A 181 -14.92 -12.62 6.59
C SER A 181 -14.09 -11.33 6.66
N LYS A 182 -14.73 -10.16 6.47
CA LYS A 182 -14.02 -8.87 6.60
C LYS A 182 -13.56 -8.66 8.05
N LEU A 183 -14.42 -8.91 9.03
CA LEU A 183 -14.07 -8.79 10.44
C LEU A 183 -12.94 -9.76 10.83
N ALA A 184 -13.00 -11.03 10.40
CA ALA A 184 -11.93 -12.00 10.65
C ALA A 184 -10.59 -11.54 10.06
N ARG A 185 -10.59 -11.03 8.83
CA ARG A 185 -9.37 -10.50 8.19
C ARG A 185 -8.82 -9.29 8.95
N THR A 186 -9.67 -8.37 9.40
CA THR A 186 -9.25 -7.20 10.19
C THR A 186 -8.65 -7.62 11.52
N LEU A 187 -9.29 -8.51 12.27
CA LEU A 187 -8.78 -9.01 13.55
C LEU A 187 -7.45 -9.75 13.39
N LEU A 188 -7.34 -10.57 12.34
CA LEU A 188 -6.08 -11.24 12.00
C LEU A 188 -4.98 -10.21 11.70
N GLN A 189 -5.27 -9.20 10.88
CA GLN A 189 -4.30 -8.15 10.58
C GLN A 189 -3.89 -7.38 11.84
N HIS A 190 -4.82 -7.04 12.73
CA HIS A 190 -4.50 -6.38 14.00
C HIS A 190 -3.58 -7.23 14.89
N GLN A 191 -3.79 -8.54 14.91
CA GLN A 191 -2.92 -9.45 15.63
C GLN A 191 -1.52 -9.53 14.99
N LEU A 192 -1.42 -9.55 13.66
CA LEU A 192 -0.14 -9.51 12.93
C LEU A 192 0.60 -8.19 13.18
N ASP A 193 -0.15 -7.09 13.18
CA ASP A 193 0.32 -5.74 13.50
C ASP A 193 0.67 -5.54 14.99
N LYS A 194 0.44 -6.55 15.84
CA LYS A 194 0.67 -6.55 17.30
C LYS A 194 -0.08 -5.43 18.02
N LEU A 195 -1.30 -5.15 17.57
CA LEU A 195 -2.14 -4.12 18.19
C LEU A 195 -2.82 -4.66 19.46
N PRO A 196 -3.17 -3.77 20.39
CA PRO A 196 -4.00 -4.12 21.55
C PRO A 196 -5.31 -4.80 21.13
N ILE A 197 -5.80 -5.71 21.96
CA ILE A 197 -7.06 -6.44 21.69
C ILE A 197 -8.27 -5.50 21.59
N ASP A 198 -8.22 -4.37 22.27
CA ASP A 198 -9.24 -3.32 22.32
C ASP A 198 -9.02 -2.22 21.25
N TYR A 199 -8.11 -2.45 20.29
CA TYR A 199 -7.80 -1.45 19.26
C TYR A 199 -9.02 -1.13 18.39
N LEU A 200 -9.88 -2.11 18.13
CA LEU A 200 -11.05 -1.92 17.26
C LEU A 200 -12.05 -0.93 17.86
N GLU A 201 -12.25 -1.03 19.18
CA GLU A 201 -13.09 -0.16 19.99
C GLU A 201 -12.50 1.25 20.09
N ASN A 202 -11.17 1.34 20.22
CA ASN A 202 -10.46 2.60 20.42
C ASN A 202 -10.00 3.29 19.12
N GLN A 203 -10.19 2.66 17.96
CA GLN A 203 -9.67 3.17 16.68
C GLN A 203 -10.15 4.61 16.38
N ASN A 204 -11.41 4.92 16.68
CA ASN A 204 -11.96 6.27 16.49
C ASN A 204 -11.24 7.31 17.36
N ALA A 205 -10.89 6.95 18.61
CA ALA A 205 -10.13 7.83 19.48
C ALA A 205 -8.69 8.05 18.95
N VAL A 206 -8.07 7.01 18.37
CA VAL A 206 -6.76 7.12 17.72
C VAL A 206 -6.82 8.06 16.51
N VAL A 207 -7.88 8.01 15.71
CA VAL A 207 -8.11 8.95 14.61
C VAL A 207 -8.34 10.36 15.15
N ASP A 208 -9.19 10.52 16.17
CA ASP A 208 -9.55 11.81 16.74
C ASP A 208 -8.38 12.53 17.41
N ALA A 209 -7.43 11.79 17.97
CA ALA A 209 -6.22 12.35 18.57
C ALA A 209 -5.27 13.01 17.56
N VAL A 210 -5.38 12.70 16.27
CA VAL A 210 -4.48 13.28 15.25
C VAL A 210 -4.77 14.76 15.05
N THR A 211 -3.73 15.58 15.23
CA THR A 211 -3.74 17.02 15.04
C THR A 211 -3.29 17.42 13.63
N LEU A 212 -3.56 18.66 13.24
CA LEU A 212 -3.09 19.23 11.98
C LEU A 212 -1.56 19.22 11.86
N GLU A 213 -0.85 19.46 12.96
CA GLU A 213 0.60 19.43 12.98
C GLU A 213 1.14 18.02 12.81
N ASP A 214 0.49 17.00 13.37
CA ASP A 214 0.84 15.60 13.11
C ASP A 214 0.67 15.25 11.63
N ALA A 215 -0.44 15.70 11.03
CA ALA A 215 -0.73 15.48 9.62
C ALA A 215 0.30 16.17 8.70
N LYS A 216 0.68 17.42 8.98
CA LYS A 216 1.77 18.12 8.26
C LYS A 216 3.10 17.36 8.35
N ARG A 217 3.50 16.94 9.55
CA ARG A 217 4.73 16.16 9.74
C ARG A 217 4.69 14.84 8.99
N ALA A 218 3.55 14.16 8.98
CA ALA A 218 3.37 12.91 8.24
C ALA A 218 3.45 13.13 6.73
N ALA A 219 2.82 14.18 6.20
CA ALA A 219 2.88 14.50 4.77
C ALA A 219 4.33 14.81 4.33
N GLN A 220 5.05 15.62 5.10
CA GLN A 220 6.46 15.90 4.82
C GLN A 220 7.34 14.64 4.94
N ARG A 221 7.04 13.75 5.90
CA ARG A 221 7.77 12.48 6.07
C ARG A 221 7.58 11.54 4.89
N LEU A 222 6.35 11.41 4.37
CA LEU A 222 6.04 10.53 3.24
C LEU A 222 6.59 11.09 1.93
N TRP A 223 6.35 12.37 1.67
CA TRP A 223 6.49 12.92 0.31
C TRP A 223 7.57 13.99 0.17
N GLY A 224 8.18 14.46 1.26
CA GLY A 224 9.23 15.48 1.24
C GLY A 224 10.51 15.06 0.52
N GLY A 225 10.74 13.75 0.37
CA GLY A 225 11.86 13.19 -0.42
C GLY A 225 11.58 13.13 -1.94
N GLY A 226 10.40 13.53 -2.39
CA GLY A 226 9.96 13.35 -3.77
C GLY A 226 9.50 11.91 -4.07
N LEU A 227 9.39 11.59 -5.36
CA LEU A 227 8.87 10.31 -5.84
C LEU A 227 9.92 9.50 -6.59
N LEU A 228 9.83 8.18 -6.47
CA LEU A 228 10.31 7.27 -7.48
C LEU A 228 9.16 7.01 -8.45
N THR A 229 9.33 7.39 -9.70
CA THR A 229 8.30 7.31 -10.74
C THR A 229 8.77 6.42 -11.88
N ILE A 230 8.02 5.37 -12.18
CA ILE A 230 8.21 4.48 -13.32
C ILE A 230 7.07 4.71 -14.31
N ILE A 231 7.43 4.97 -15.56
CA ILE A 231 6.50 5.25 -16.65
C ILE A 231 6.70 4.15 -17.69
N VAL A 232 5.64 3.38 -17.97
CA VAL A 232 5.66 2.32 -18.98
C VAL A 232 4.66 2.66 -20.07
N GLY A 233 5.16 2.89 -21.29
CA GLY A 233 4.32 3.29 -22.41
C GLY A 233 5.11 3.69 -23.64
N ARG A 234 4.41 4.30 -24.62
CA ARG A 234 5.06 4.84 -25.82
C ARG A 234 5.86 6.08 -25.47
N ALA A 235 7.01 6.27 -26.10
CA ALA A 235 7.81 7.47 -25.92
C ALA A 235 6.94 8.71 -26.25
N PRO A 236 6.97 9.76 -25.40
CA PRO A 236 6.40 11.05 -25.77
C PRO A 236 6.97 11.49 -27.12
N LYS A 237 6.16 12.12 -27.97
CA LYS A 237 6.60 12.58 -29.30
C LYS A 237 7.83 13.51 -29.25
N ASP A 238 8.09 14.13 -28.10
CA ASP A 238 9.22 15.06 -27.87
C ASP A 238 10.38 14.46 -27.04
N ALA A 239 10.32 13.18 -26.67
CA ALA A 239 11.36 12.51 -25.88
C ALA A 239 12.43 11.89 -26.79
N ALA A 240 13.15 12.74 -27.53
CA ALA A 240 14.46 12.35 -28.03
C ALA A 240 15.41 12.21 -26.81
N GLN A 241 15.86 10.98 -26.56
CA GLN A 241 16.79 10.53 -25.51
C GLN A 241 16.19 10.23 -24.13
N ALA A 242 15.63 9.02 -24.00
CA ALA A 242 15.62 8.31 -22.73
C ALA A 242 16.92 7.50 -22.60
N ALA A 243 17.60 7.64 -21.45
CA ALA A 243 18.80 6.89 -21.13
C ALA A 243 18.55 5.37 -21.19
N ILE A 244 19.44 4.69 -21.90
CA ILE A 244 19.49 3.24 -22.03
C ILE A 244 19.81 2.64 -20.66
N VAL A 245 18.91 1.84 -20.11
CA VAL A 245 19.23 0.96 -18.97
C VAL A 245 20.18 -0.13 -19.50
N PRO A 246 21.38 -0.34 -18.90
CA PRO A 246 22.27 -1.40 -19.36
C PRO A 246 21.60 -2.77 -19.21
N SER A 247 21.72 -3.55 -20.27
CA SER A 247 21.24 -4.93 -20.36
C SER A 247 21.71 -5.77 -19.18
N ARG A 248 20.77 -6.53 -18.62
CA ARG A 248 20.92 -7.60 -17.61
C ARG A 248 22.34 -8.17 -17.52
N THR A 249 23.01 -7.97 -16.38
CA THR A 249 24.08 -8.87 -15.95
C THR A 249 23.45 -10.19 -15.49
N THR A 250 23.95 -11.27 -16.09
CA THR A 250 23.74 -12.70 -15.86
C THR A 250 23.10 -13.12 -14.51
N PRO A 251 22.14 -14.06 -14.53
CA PRO A 251 21.70 -14.71 -13.30
C PRO A 251 22.84 -15.54 -12.69
N PRO A 252 22.86 -15.73 -11.36
CA PRO A 252 23.81 -16.64 -10.71
C PRO A 252 23.65 -18.07 -11.26
N PRO A 253 24.74 -18.84 -11.37
CA PRO A 253 24.70 -20.19 -11.92
C PRO A 253 23.84 -21.11 -11.04
N GLY A 254 22.86 -21.79 -11.66
CA GLY A 254 21.96 -22.75 -10.99
C GLY A 254 20.47 -22.67 -11.35
N ALA A 255 20.06 -21.78 -12.25
CA ALA A 255 18.65 -21.56 -12.59
C ALA A 255 18.09 -22.45 -13.73
N ASP A 256 18.71 -23.60 -14.02
CA ASP A 256 18.35 -24.44 -15.18
C ASP A 256 17.42 -25.62 -14.86
N GLN A 257 16.73 -25.60 -13.71
CA GLN A 257 15.84 -26.70 -13.36
C GLN A 257 14.67 -26.27 -12.46
N LEU A 258 13.70 -25.54 -13.02
CA LEU A 258 12.34 -25.46 -12.48
C LEU A 258 11.31 -25.38 -13.62
N ASP A 259 10.72 -26.55 -13.88
CA ASP A 259 9.31 -26.82 -14.18
C ASP A 259 8.52 -25.84 -15.09
N THR A 260 8.22 -26.32 -16.30
CA THR A 260 7.29 -25.72 -17.26
C THR A 260 5.83 -25.99 -16.85
N GLY A 261 5.32 -25.22 -15.89
CA GLY A 261 3.90 -25.15 -15.54
C GLY A 261 3.30 -23.78 -15.87
N PRO A 262 1.99 -23.67 -16.19
CA PRO A 262 1.36 -22.38 -16.50
C PRO A 262 1.23 -21.55 -15.22
N THR A 263 2.21 -20.69 -14.95
CA THR A 263 2.15 -19.73 -13.83
C THR A 263 1.43 -18.46 -14.29
N THR A 264 0.12 -18.40 -14.05
CA THR A 264 -0.59 -17.12 -13.94
C THR A 264 -0.03 -16.37 -12.73
N PRO A 265 0.53 -15.16 -12.87
CA PRO A 265 1.05 -14.41 -11.72
C PRO A 265 -0.11 -14.04 -10.77
N PRO A 266 0.08 -14.10 -9.45
CA PRO A 266 -0.93 -13.68 -8.49
C PRO A 266 -1.20 -12.18 -8.66
N ASN A 267 -2.48 -11.83 -8.79
CA ASN A 267 -2.98 -10.47 -8.88
C ASN A 267 -2.69 -9.72 -7.57
N LEU A 268 -1.53 -9.06 -7.48
CA LEU A 268 -1.16 -8.13 -6.40
C LEU A 268 -2.03 -6.86 -6.38
N PHE A 269 -2.99 -6.73 -7.30
CA PHE A 269 -3.90 -5.60 -7.45
C PHE A 269 -5.35 -5.89 -7.06
N SER A 270 -5.62 -7.01 -6.37
CA SER A 270 -6.96 -7.30 -5.83
C SER A 270 -7.15 -6.69 -4.44
N SER A 271 -7.28 -5.37 -4.36
CA SER A 271 -8.09 -4.74 -3.33
C SER A 271 -9.45 -4.40 -3.94
N SER A 272 -10.47 -5.09 -3.46
CA SER A 272 -11.85 -5.01 -3.93
C SER A 272 -12.32 -3.55 -4.06
N PRO A 273 -12.90 -3.15 -5.20
CA PRO A 273 -13.66 -1.92 -5.31
C PRO A 273 -14.98 -2.02 -4.54
N CYS A 274 -15.52 -0.87 -4.19
CA CYS A 274 -16.82 -0.68 -3.55
C CYS A 274 -17.93 -1.60 -4.11
N ALA A 275 -18.54 -2.36 -3.19
CA ALA A 275 -19.97 -2.58 -3.08
C ALA A 275 -20.30 -2.71 -1.59
#